data_AF-A0A7C6TBX0-F1
#
_entry.id   AF-A0A7C6TBX0-F1
#
_cell.length_a   1.000
_cell.length_b   1.000
_cell.length_c   1.000
_cell.angle_alpha   90.00
_cell.angle_beta   90.00
_cell.angle_gamma   90.00
#
_symmetry.space_group_name_H-M   'P 1'
#
loop_
_entity.id
_entity.type
_entity.pdbx_description
1 polymer ?
#
loop_
_entity_poly.entity_id
_entity_poly.type
_entity_poly.pdbx_seq_one_letter_code
_entity_poly.pdbx_strand_id
1 'polypeptide(L)'
;DYLLPTLLYCAHYLDDAHATELEAGALDLIRQEQAASGDGSFHSLRLGRILEINPYYYTRLESDKAVVLSMGAYWRRRCRIAPTPAKVEYEDAVAGGWEEPEHGAVFHRSKRRLASWSWRAREAPQGLCLPPTSGHLAEWCENLGGRVRLLGEQGSRTVLEHQQWSFPGGFLTTGTMADSTKAVLPEGWISPERAAHRYAVAALPDDRTLVVLEYCRVGIRAYLTEAKGLKLNIPNDLFNDFRRTYRTASSIVVTTGDAAGSRSLESSWANIDDALGVVGLYGADSLWLFQAGRRRASGYGESLYYDEVCFPCRTGMWSVDPGSVILDCGSLVLSGVTAEETESAGQQAWVPACEDPLIRAVVVGGGDGHTYLLVVHFGDRETETAVELGERASAAVDLVSGTEVRLSAGRLALTLGSGEARLARLR
;
A
#
# COMPACT_ATOMS: atom_id res chain seq x y z
N ASP A 1 -18.90 -3.44 -10.79
CA ASP A 1 -19.90 -3.76 -11.83
C ASP A 1 -19.33 -3.85 -13.23
N TYR A 2 -18.46 -2.93 -13.64
CA TYR A 2 -17.85 -2.95 -14.99
C TYR A 2 -17.00 -4.18 -15.31
N LEU A 3 -16.50 -4.93 -14.31
CA LEU A 3 -15.67 -6.10 -14.53
C LEU A 3 -16.39 -7.21 -15.31
N LEU A 4 -17.64 -7.54 -14.99
CA LEU A 4 -18.39 -8.62 -15.65
C LEU A 4 -18.52 -8.45 -17.17
N PRO A 5 -19.02 -7.31 -17.70
CA PRO A 5 -19.09 -7.12 -19.15
C PRO A 5 -17.70 -7.06 -19.80
N THR A 6 -16.67 -6.58 -19.10
CA THR A 6 -15.28 -6.61 -19.60
C THR A 6 -14.76 -8.03 -19.74
N LEU A 7 -15.01 -8.91 -18.75
CA LEU A 7 -14.59 -10.32 -18.83
C LEU A 7 -15.30 -11.05 -19.98
N LEU A 8 -16.59 -10.77 -20.19
CA LEU A 8 -17.32 -11.30 -21.35
C LEU A 8 -16.76 -10.79 -22.68
N TYR A 9 -16.36 -9.51 -22.74
CA TYR A 9 -15.67 -8.96 -23.90
C TYR A 9 -14.35 -9.70 -24.14
N CYS A 10 -13.51 -9.87 -23.11
CA CYS A 10 -12.23 -10.56 -23.22
C CYS A 10 -12.41 -12.01 -23.69
N ALA A 11 -13.35 -12.75 -23.10
CA ALA A 11 -13.64 -14.13 -23.50
C ALA A 11 -14.13 -14.21 -24.95
N HIS A 12 -15.03 -13.31 -25.37
CA HIS A 12 -15.68 -13.40 -26.69
C HIS A 12 -14.84 -12.83 -27.83
N TYR A 13 -14.16 -11.70 -27.61
CA TYR A 13 -13.49 -10.94 -28.66
C TYR A 13 -11.98 -11.03 -28.61
N LEU A 14 -11.39 -11.28 -27.44
CA LEU A 14 -9.94 -11.39 -27.28
C LEU A 14 -9.46 -12.85 -27.14
N ASP A 15 -10.40 -13.81 -27.10
CA ASP A 15 -10.13 -15.24 -26.85
C ASP A 15 -9.31 -15.46 -25.56
N ASP A 16 -9.56 -14.62 -24.54
CA ASP A 16 -8.89 -14.73 -23.25
C ASP A 16 -9.38 -15.99 -22.51
N ALA A 17 -8.48 -16.95 -22.37
CA ALA A 17 -8.76 -18.24 -21.77
C ALA A 17 -9.06 -18.18 -20.26
N HIS A 18 -8.64 -17.12 -19.57
CA HIS A 18 -8.86 -16.95 -18.12
C HIS A 18 -10.11 -16.13 -17.81
N ALA A 19 -10.64 -15.37 -18.77
CA ALA A 19 -11.74 -14.45 -18.53
C ALA A 19 -13.02 -15.14 -18.01
N THR A 20 -13.31 -16.36 -18.46
CA THR A 20 -14.49 -17.12 -17.98
C THR A 20 -14.34 -17.59 -16.53
N GLU A 21 -13.13 -17.95 -16.11
CA GLU A 21 -12.83 -18.32 -14.72
C GLU A 21 -12.98 -17.11 -13.78
N LEU A 22 -12.39 -15.97 -14.17
CA LEU A 22 -12.50 -14.72 -13.42
C LEU A 22 -13.97 -14.25 -13.30
N GLU A 23 -14.78 -14.48 -14.34
CA GLU A 23 -16.19 -14.13 -14.31
C GLU A 23 -16.94 -14.99 -13.30
N ALA A 24 -16.66 -16.30 -13.26
CA ALA A 24 -17.26 -17.19 -12.27
C ALA A 24 -16.93 -16.73 -10.84
N GLY A 25 -15.67 -16.39 -10.56
CA GLY A 25 -15.25 -15.84 -9.28
C GLY A 25 -15.96 -14.51 -8.94
N ALA A 26 -16.11 -13.61 -9.91
CA ALA A 26 -16.85 -12.36 -9.70
C ALA A 26 -18.34 -12.60 -9.39
N LEU A 27 -18.97 -13.61 -10.02
CA LEU A 27 -20.34 -14.00 -9.71
C LEU A 27 -20.46 -14.61 -8.31
N ASP A 28 -19.48 -15.38 -7.85
CA ASP A 28 -19.45 -15.95 -6.50
C ASP A 28 -19.33 -14.87 -5.42
N LEU A 29 -18.49 -13.86 -5.63
CA LEU A 29 -18.41 -12.69 -4.74
C LEU A 29 -19.77 -11.96 -4.63
N ILE A 30 -20.47 -11.80 -5.75
CA ILE A 30 -21.81 -11.18 -5.77
C ILE A 30 -22.81 -12.04 -5.00
N ARG A 31 -22.79 -13.37 -5.17
CA ARG A 31 -23.66 -14.29 -4.44
C ARG A 31 -23.41 -14.23 -2.94
N GLN A 32 -22.14 -14.19 -2.52
CA GLN A 32 -21.77 -14.07 -1.12
C GLN A 32 -22.32 -12.76 -0.50
N GLU A 33 -22.15 -11.64 -1.21
CA GLU A 33 -22.66 -10.33 -0.76
C GLU A 33 -24.20 -10.29 -0.67
N GLN A 34 -24.89 -10.82 -1.68
CA GLN A 34 -26.36 -10.93 -1.67
C GLN A 34 -26.87 -11.86 -0.56
N ALA A 35 -26.21 -13.00 -0.35
CA ALA A 35 -26.59 -13.94 0.70
C ALA A 35 -26.44 -13.34 2.11
N ALA A 36 -25.39 -12.54 2.33
CA ALA A 36 -25.18 -11.84 3.59
C ALA A 36 -26.23 -10.76 3.88
N SER A 37 -26.80 -10.14 2.84
CA SER A 37 -27.91 -9.19 2.99
C SER A 37 -29.23 -9.88 3.38
N GLY A 38 -29.49 -11.09 2.87
CA GLY A 38 -30.63 -11.93 3.27
C GLY A 38 -32.02 -11.48 2.79
N ASP A 39 -32.13 -10.32 2.13
CA ASP A 39 -33.36 -9.71 1.63
C ASP A 39 -33.49 -9.73 0.10
N GLY A 40 -32.49 -10.31 -0.59
CA GLY A 40 -32.40 -10.37 -2.05
C GLY A 40 -31.72 -9.15 -2.70
N SER A 41 -31.39 -8.10 -1.94
CA SER A 41 -30.53 -7.01 -2.42
C SER A 41 -29.09 -7.48 -2.65
N PHE A 42 -28.33 -6.74 -3.45
CA PHE A 42 -26.93 -7.07 -3.71
C PHE A 42 -25.96 -6.51 -2.67
N HIS A 43 -26.28 -5.37 -2.05
CA HIS A 43 -25.34 -4.57 -1.27
C HIS A 43 -25.85 -4.07 0.09
N SER A 44 -27.10 -4.38 0.49
CA SER A 44 -27.76 -3.80 1.70
C SER A 44 -26.88 -3.79 2.94
N LEU A 45 -26.25 -4.92 3.30
CA LEU A 45 -25.49 -5.02 4.56
C LEU A 45 -24.29 -4.06 4.60
N ARG A 46 -23.54 -3.98 3.51
CA ARG A 46 -22.29 -3.24 3.45
C ARG A 46 -22.51 -1.76 3.13
N LEU A 47 -23.49 -1.47 2.29
CA LEU A 47 -23.82 -0.12 1.83
C LEU A 47 -25.01 0.51 2.56
N GLY A 48 -25.45 -0.05 3.70
CA GLY A 48 -26.57 0.47 4.48
C GLY A 48 -26.43 1.95 4.86
N ARG A 49 -25.19 2.43 5.12
CA ARG A 49 -24.95 3.85 5.37
C ARG A 49 -25.22 4.72 4.14
N ILE A 50 -24.89 4.24 2.94
CA ILE A 50 -25.21 4.93 1.67
C ILE A 50 -26.72 5.03 1.51
N LEU A 51 -27.48 3.98 1.83
CA LEU A 51 -28.94 4.00 1.79
C LEU A 51 -29.52 5.11 2.69
N GLU A 52 -28.99 5.26 3.90
CA GLU A 52 -29.44 6.29 4.85
C GLU A 52 -29.16 7.73 4.37
N ILE A 53 -27.95 7.98 3.85
CA ILE A 53 -27.51 9.36 3.53
C ILE A 53 -27.78 9.76 2.08
N ASN A 54 -27.90 8.79 1.18
CA ASN A 54 -28.07 8.99 -0.26
C ASN A 54 -28.83 7.81 -0.90
N PRO A 55 -30.15 7.68 -0.66
CA PRO A 55 -30.96 6.57 -1.18
C PRO A 55 -30.98 6.51 -2.71
N TYR A 56 -30.81 7.65 -3.39
CA TYR A 56 -30.67 7.70 -4.84
C TYR A 56 -29.41 6.95 -5.31
N TYR A 57 -28.25 7.26 -4.72
CA TYR A 57 -27.00 6.61 -5.09
C TYR A 57 -27.00 5.12 -4.73
N TYR A 58 -27.54 4.77 -3.56
CA TYR A 58 -27.74 3.38 -3.18
C TYR A 58 -28.58 2.61 -4.22
N THR A 59 -29.74 3.16 -4.59
CA THR A 59 -30.64 2.54 -5.59
C THR A 59 -29.95 2.39 -6.93
N ARG A 60 -29.12 3.37 -7.32
CA ARG A 60 -28.28 3.27 -8.51
C ARG A 60 -27.34 2.07 -8.43
N LEU A 61 -26.59 1.88 -7.34
CA LEU A 61 -25.64 0.77 -7.19
C LEU A 61 -26.33 -0.60 -7.27
N GLU A 62 -27.48 -0.75 -6.60
CA GLU A 62 -28.33 -1.95 -6.72
C GLU A 62 -28.78 -2.18 -8.18
N SER A 63 -29.23 -1.14 -8.86
CA SER A 63 -29.68 -1.24 -10.25
C SER A 63 -28.53 -1.50 -11.23
N ASP A 64 -27.35 -0.91 -11.00
CA ASP A 64 -26.14 -1.10 -11.81
C ASP A 64 -25.74 -2.59 -11.75
N LYS A 65 -25.82 -3.22 -10.56
CA LYS A 65 -25.62 -4.67 -10.40
C LYS A 65 -26.63 -5.50 -11.20
N ALA A 66 -27.92 -5.19 -11.06
CA ALA A 66 -28.98 -5.91 -11.77
C ALA A 66 -28.81 -5.80 -13.30
N VAL A 67 -28.46 -4.61 -13.80
CA VAL A 67 -28.22 -4.34 -15.21
C VAL A 67 -27.03 -5.13 -15.75
N VAL A 68 -25.88 -5.14 -15.06
CA VAL A 68 -24.70 -5.87 -15.57
C VAL A 68 -24.90 -7.38 -15.57
N LEU A 69 -25.64 -7.93 -14.59
CA LEU A 69 -25.99 -9.35 -14.55
C LEU A 69 -26.95 -9.71 -15.69
N SER A 70 -27.97 -8.88 -15.92
CA SER A 70 -28.91 -8.99 -17.05
C SER A 70 -28.18 -8.96 -18.40
N MET A 71 -27.30 -7.97 -18.58
CA MET A 71 -26.47 -7.82 -19.78
C MET A 71 -25.60 -9.05 -20.01
N GLY A 72 -24.93 -9.54 -18.95
CA GLY A 72 -24.07 -10.70 -19.04
C GLY A 72 -24.84 -11.98 -19.40
N ALA A 73 -25.99 -12.22 -18.77
CA ALA A 73 -26.85 -13.36 -19.08
C ALA A 73 -27.36 -13.33 -20.53
N TYR A 74 -27.80 -12.16 -21.01
CA TYR A 74 -28.23 -11.99 -22.39
C TYR A 74 -27.09 -12.22 -23.38
N TRP A 75 -25.93 -11.59 -23.15
CA TRP A 75 -24.76 -11.69 -24.02
C TRP A 75 -24.27 -13.14 -24.13
N ARG A 76 -24.08 -13.83 -22.99
CA ARG A 76 -23.70 -15.25 -22.97
C ARG A 76 -24.65 -16.11 -23.80
N ARG A 77 -25.97 -15.94 -23.60
CA ARG A 77 -26.99 -16.69 -24.33
C ARG A 77 -26.97 -16.40 -25.84
N ARG A 78 -26.86 -15.13 -26.22
CA ARG A 78 -26.96 -14.68 -27.61
C ARG A 78 -25.71 -15.02 -28.45
N CYS A 79 -24.53 -14.92 -27.84
CA CYS A 79 -23.25 -15.15 -28.49
C CYS A 79 -22.70 -16.57 -28.26
N ARG A 80 -23.33 -17.36 -27.37
CA ARG A 80 -22.89 -18.72 -27.01
C ARG A 80 -21.41 -18.75 -26.61
N ILE A 81 -21.01 -17.80 -25.77
CA ILE A 81 -19.63 -17.67 -25.28
C ILE A 81 -19.28 -18.94 -24.52
N ALA A 82 -18.34 -19.72 -25.07
CA ALA A 82 -17.83 -20.94 -24.48
C ALA A 82 -16.49 -20.64 -23.78
N PRO A 83 -16.13 -21.40 -22.73
CA PRO A 83 -14.80 -21.31 -22.15
C PRO A 83 -13.73 -21.73 -23.17
N THR A 84 -12.70 -20.91 -23.33
CA THR A 84 -11.48 -21.29 -24.06
C THR A 84 -10.52 -21.97 -23.09
N PRO A 85 -9.99 -23.17 -23.38
CA PRO A 85 -9.02 -23.83 -22.50
C PRO A 85 -7.73 -23.01 -22.37
N ALA A 86 -7.33 -22.73 -21.12
CA ALA A 86 -6.06 -22.10 -20.86
C ALA A 86 -4.89 -23.03 -21.20
N LYS A 87 -3.87 -22.49 -21.85
CA LYS A 87 -2.62 -23.22 -22.19
C LYS A 87 -1.55 -23.06 -21.11
N VAL A 88 -1.72 -22.07 -20.24
CA VAL A 88 -0.80 -21.67 -19.18
C VAL A 88 -1.65 -21.41 -17.95
N GLU A 89 -1.10 -21.67 -16.76
CA GLU A 89 -1.77 -21.37 -15.50
C GLU A 89 -1.96 -19.86 -15.32
N TYR A 90 -3.05 -19.44 -14.64
CA TYR A 90 -3.41 -18.03 -14.52
C TYR A 90 -2.25 -17.17 -13.98
N GLU A 91 -1.65 -17.56 -12.86
CA GLU A 91 -0.58 -16.78 -12.23
C GLU A 91 0.68 -16.68 -13.09
N ASP A 92 0.95 -17.66 -13.96
CA ASP A 92 2.04 -17.58 -14.92
C ASP A 92 1.70 -16.62 -16.08
N ALA A 93 0.43 -16.59 -16.50
CA ALA A 93 -0.04 -15.71 -17.58
C ALA A 93 -0.09 -14.23 -17.19
N VAL A 94 -0.25 -13.92 -15.91
CA VAL A 94 -0.31 -12.54 -15.39
C VAL A 94 0.95 -12.10 -14.62
N ALA A 95 1.99 -12.93 -14.61
CA ALA A 95 3.27 -12.58 -13.99
C ALA A 95 4.02 -11.50 -14.78
N GLY A 96 4.82 -10.71 -14.08
CA GLY A 96 5.68 -9.69 -14.65
C GLY A 96 5.40 -8.28 -14.13
N GLY A 97 6.07 -7.31 -14.72
CA GLY A 97 5.96 -5.89 -14.39
C GLY A 97 5.18 -5.10 -15.43
N TRP A 98 4.52 -4.04 -14.99
CA TRP A 98 3.88 -3.06 -15.86
C TRP A 98 4.04 -1.67 -15.27
N GLU A 99 4.11 -0.70 -16.17
CA GLU A 99 4.35 0.68 -15.84
C GLU A 99 3.46 1.60 -16.70
N GLU A 100 2.88 2.62 -16.05
CA GLU A 100 2.23 3.75 -16.68
C GLU A 100 2.79 5.06 -16.08
N PRO A 101 3.78 5.68 -16.74
CA PRO A 101 4.40 6.91 -16.30
C PRO A 101 3.47 8.11 -16.08
N GLU A 102 2.40 8.31 -16.87
CA GLU A 102 1.54 9.51 -16.79
C GLU A 102 0.68 9.52 -15.51
N HIS A 103 0.21 8.35 -15.07
CA HIS A 103 -0.47 8.17 -13.79
C HIS A 103 0.49 7.90 -12.62
N GLY A 104 1.79 7.73 -12.91
CA GLY A 104 2.78 7.30 -11.94
C GLY A 104 2.42 5.94 -11.33
N ALA A 105 1.91 5.03 -12.16
CA ALA A 105 1.54 3.68 -11.76
C ALA A 105 2.63 2.70 -12.13
N VAL A 106 2.99 1.83 -11.19
CA VAL A 106 3.93 0.73 -11.40
C VAL A 106 3.47 -0.47 -10.60
N PHE A 107 3.57 -1.67 -11.18
CA PHE A 107 3.34 -2.90 -10.42
C PHE A 107 4.26 -4.03 -10.88
N HIS A 108 4.43 -5.00 -10.00
CA HIS A 108 5.00 -6.30 -10.31
C HIS A 108 4.14 -7.40 -9.69
N ARG A 109 3.84 -8.44 -10.46
CA ARG A 109 3.11 -9.63 -10.02
C ARG A 109 3.95 -10.88 -10.20
N SER A 110 3.92 -11.76 -9.20
CA SER A 110 4.37 -13.14 -9.28
C SER A 110 3.38 -14.04 -8.54
N LYS A 111 3.62 -15.35 -8.52
CA LYS A 111 2.76 -16.32 -7.82
C LYS A 111 2.60 -16.04 -6.32
N ARG A 112 3.56 -15.34 -5.72
CA ARG A 112 3.58 -15.08 -4.27
C ARG A 112 3.30 -13.63 -3.89
N ARG A 113 3.41 -12.68 -4.81
CA ARG A 113 3.23 -11.25 -4.50
C ARG A 113 2.62 -10.48 -5.65
N LEU A 114 1.60 -9.71 -5.33
CA LEU A 114 1.21 -8.51 -6.07
C LEU A 114 1.75 -7.30 -5.31
N ALA A 115 2.66 -6.54 -5.92
CA ALA A 115 3.14 -5.27 -5.38
C ALA A 115 2.84 -4.15 -6.38
N SER A 116 2.32 -3.02 -5.93
CA SER A 116 2.01 -1.88 -6.80
C SER A 116 2.14 -0.55 -6.06
N TRP A 117 2.35 0.51 -6.83
CA TRP A 117 2.24 1.90 -6.38
C TRP A 117 1.59 2.76 -7.46
N SER A 118 0.72 3.69 -7.07
CA SER A 118 0.14 4.69 -7.96
C SER A 118 0.14 6.06 -7.30
N TRP A 119 0.89 7.00 -7.90
CA TRP A 119 0.99 8.38 -7.42
C TRP A 119 -0.31 9.17 -7.65
N ARG A 120 -0.94 9.01 -8.81
CA ARG A 120 -2.16 9.74 -9.20
C ARG A 120 -3.43 8.90 -9.09
N ALA A 121 -3.45 7.97 -8.14
CA ALA A 121 -4.68 7.24 -7.80
C ALA A 121 -5.80 8.20 -7.38
N ARG A 122 -7.06 7.75 -7.44
CA ARG A 122 -8.20 8.55 -7.02
C ARG A 122 -8.07 9.03 -5.56
N GLU A 123 -7.60 8.14 -4.70
CA GLU A 123 -7.31 8.40 -3.28
C GLU A 123 -5.80 8.25 -3.08
N ALA A 124 -5.05 9.23 -3.59
CA ALA A 124 -3.59 9.16 -3.75
C ALA A 124 -2.78 9.38 -2.45
N PRO A 125 -1.55 8.82 -2.37
CA PRO A 125 -1.03 7.77 -3.22
C PRO A 125 -1.63 6.42 -2.81
N GLN A 126 -1.48 5.41 -3.66
CA GLN A 126 -2.01 4.08 -3.38
C GLN A 126 -0.96 3.01 -3.61
N GLY A 127 -0.59 2.30 -2.56
CA GLY A 127 0.27 1.12 -2.63
C GLY A 127 -0.47 -0.18 -2.28
N LEU A 128 0.04 -1.29 -2.81
CA LEU A 128 -0.34 -2.65 -2.40
C LEU A 128 0.90 -3.53 -2.31
N CYS A 129 0.89 -4.47 -1.36
CA CYS A 129 1.79 -5.62 -1.32
C CYS A 129 1.02 -6.75 -0.64
N LEU A 130 0.58 -7.76 -1.40
CA LEU A 130 -0.27 -8.82 -0.88
C LEU A 130 -0.20 -10.11 -1.71
N PRO A 131 -0.56 -11.27 -1.12
CA PRO A 131 -0.63 -12.52 -1.88
C PRO A 131 -1.67 -12.38 -2.99
N PRO A 132 -1.35 -12.80 -4.23
CA PRO A 132 -2.26 -12.65 -5.37
C PRO A 132 -3.65 -13.27 -5.18
N THR A 133 -3.75 -14.29 -4.33
CA THR A 133 -4.97 -15.03 -3.98
C THR A 133 -5.71 -14.46 -2.77
N SER A 134 -5.16 -13.47 -2.06
CA SER A 134 -5.71 -12.92 -0.82
C SER A 134 -6.35 -11.55 -1.04
N GLY A 135 -7.25 -11.43 -2.03
CA GLY A 135 -7.90 -10.16 -2.39
C GLY A 135 -8.70 -9.50 -1.26
N HIS A 136 -9.16 -10.26 -0.28
CA HIS A 136 -9.79 -9.75 0.95
C HIS A 136 -8.87 -8.84 1.80
N LEU A 137 -7.55 -8.81 1.56
CA LEU A 137 -6.59 -7.92 2.20
C LEU A 137 -6.42 -6.57 1.47
N ALA A 138 -6.98 -6.41 0.27
CA ALA A 138 -6.74 -5.24 -0.57
C ALA A 138 -7.65 -4.06 -0.20
N GLU A 139 -7.05 -2.91 0.08
CA GLU A 139 -7.74 -1.63 0.26
C GLU A 139 -7.04 -0.53 -0.53
N TRP A 140 -7.81 0.46 -1.01
CA TRP A 140 -7.42 1.44 -2.01
C TRP A 140 -7.12 2.84 -1.46
N CYS A 141 -7.79 3.27 -0.39
CA CYS A 141 -7.87 4.65 0.09
C CYS A 141 -6.58 5.11 0.80
N GLU A 142 -5.71 5.79 0.08
CA GLU A 142 -4.43 6.28 0.61
C GLU A 142 -3.62 5.15 1.28
N ASN A 143 -3.73 3.93 0.73
CA ASN A 143 -3.13 2.74 1.31
C ASN A 143 -1.61 2.78 1.13
N LEU A 144 -0.84 2.40 2.16
CA LEU A 144 0.62 2.49 2.21
C LEU A 144 1.21 3.92 2.10
N GLY A 145 0.36 4.93 1.91
CA GLY A 145 0.74 6.34 1.91
C GLY A 145 0.38 6.95 3.25
N GLY A 146 1.33 7.01 4.18
CA GLY A 146 1.13 7.59 5.51
C GLY A 146 0.49 8.97 5.46
N ARG A 147 -0.09 9.37 6.59
CA ARG A 147 -0.95 10.54 6.72
C ARG A 147 -0.41 11.51 7.75
N VAL A 148 -0.19 12.76 7.37
CA VAL A 148 -0.07 13.88 8.30
C VAL A 148 -1.26 14.81 8.10
N ARG A 149 -2.10 14.95 9.12
CA ARG A 149 -3.30 15.80 9.05
C ARG A 149 -3.14 17.09 9.83
N LEU A 150 -3.14 18.21 9.11
CA LEU A 150 -3.17 19.54 9.72
C LEU A 150 -4.58 19.87 10.26
N LEU A 151 -4.64 20.68 11.30
CA LEU A 151 -5.90 21.25 11.77
C LEU A 151 -6.51 22.15 10.67
N GLY A 152 -7.80 21.95 10.37
CA GLY A 152 -8.50 22.72 9.34
C GLY A 152 -8.16 22.31 7.90
N GLU A 153 -7.51 21.16 7.71
CA GLU A 153 -7.18 20.63 6.40
C GLU A 153 -8.40 20.41 5.50
N GLN A 154 -8.26 20.77 4.23
CA GLN A 154 -9.28 20.63 3.19
C GLN A 154 -8.67 20.15 1.88
N GLY A 155 -9.52 19.49 1.08
CA GLY A 155 -9.18 19.01 -0.26
C GLY A 155 -8.50 17.64 -0.25
N SER A 156 -7.90 17.29 -1.38
CA SER A 156 -7.22 16.02 -1.59
C SER A 156 -5.70 16.18 -1.60
N ARG A 157 -4.99 15.07 -1.47
CA ARG A 157 -3.55 14.99 -1.67
C ARG A 157 -3.21 15.30 -3.13
N THR A 158 -2.07 15.93 -3.37
CA THR A 158 -1.58 16.24 -4.73
C THR A 158 -0.14 15.82 -4.91
N VAL A 159 0.15 15.10 -5.99
CA VAL A 159 1.54 14.78 -6.38
C VAL A 159 2.26 16.07 -6.78
N LEU A 160 3.42 16.33 -6.18
CA LEU A 160 4.29 17.44 -6.55
C LEU A 160 5.32 17.00 -7.59
N GLU A 161 5.91 15.83 -7.38
CA GLU A 161 6.88 15.20 -8.26
C GLU A 161 6.94 13.70 -7.98
N HIS A 162 7.32 12.91 -8.98
CA HIS A 162 7.64 11.50 -8.79
C HIS A 162 8.59 11.01 -9.87
N GLN A 163 9.27 9.91 -9.57
CA GLN A 163 10.07 9.11 -10.49
C GLN A 163 9.81 7.63 -10.20
N GLN A 164 9.93 6.80 -11.22
CA GLN A 164 9.72 5.36 -11.11
C GLN A 164 10.60 4.61 -12.10
N TRP A 165 11.02 3.41 -11.69
CA TRP A 165 11.87 2.54 -12.47
C TRP A 165 11.44 1.09 -12.25
N SER A 166 11.18 0.39 -13.35
CA SER A 166 10.90 -1.05 -13.34
C SER A 166 12.17 -1.84 -13.66
N PHE A 167 12.35 -2.99 -13.01
CA PHE A 167 13.44 -3.94 -13.30
C PHE A 167 12.92 -5.38 -13.14
N PRO A 168 13.62 -6.41 -13.65
CA PRO A 168 13.16 -7.79 -13.50
C PRO A 168 12.91 -8.15 -12.02
N GLY A 169 11.69 -8.57 -11.69
CA GLY A 169 11.30 -8.95 -10.34
C GLY A 169 10.72 -7.83 -9.46
N GLY A 170 10.78 -6.56 -9.87
CA GLY A 170 10.38 -5.47 -8.98
C GLY A 170 10.40 -4.07 -9.58
N PHE A 171 10.35 -3.07 -8.70
CA PHE A 171 10.40 -1.66 -9.06
C PHE A 171 10.94 -0.79 -7.92
N LEU A 172 11.36 0.42 -8.25
CA LEU A 172 11.66 1.50 -7.33
C LEU A 172 10.85 2.73 -7.72
N THR A 173 10.29 3.44 -6.77
CA THR A 173 9.66 4.74 -7.01
C THR A 173 9.90 5.70 -5.86
N THR A 174 10.13 6.97 -6.20
CA THR A 174 10.29 8.06 -5.24
C THR A 174 9.43 9.24 -5.65
N GLY A 175 9.12 10.11 -4.70
CA GLY A 175 8.35 11.31 -5.01
C GLY A 175 7.85 12.04 -3.78
N THR A 176 7.21 13.18 -4.03
CA THR A 176 6.71 14.08 -3.00
C THR A 176 5.23 14.34 -3.21
N MET A 177 4.44 14.14 -2.16
CA MET A 177 3.03 14.53 -2.08
C MET A 177 2.90 15.80 -1.22
N ALA A 178 1.91 16.64 -1.54
CA ALA A 178 1.33 17.52 -0.54
C ALA A 178 0.10 16.83 0.06
N ASP A 179 0.04 16.72 1.39
CA ASP A 179 -1.01 15.96 2.08
C ASP A 179 -2.40 16.63 2.02
N SER A 180 -2.47 17.86 1.53
CA SER A 180 -3.74 18.57 1.36
C SER A 180 -3.71 19.62 0.25
N THR A 181 -4.88 20.17 -0.06
CA THR A 181 -4.95 21.36 -0.92
C THR A 181 -4.66 22.63 -0.13
N LYS A 182 -5.17 22.72 1.10
CA LYS A 182 -4.99 23.84 2.03
C LYS A 182 -5.37 23.44 3.45
N ALA A 183 -4.94 24.22 4.44
CA ALA A 183 -5.47 24.18 5.80
C ALA A 183 -6.02 25.57 6.15
N VAL A 184 -7.29 25.62 6.56
CA VAL A 184 -8.02 26.86 6.88
C VAL A 184 -8.67 26.73 8.24
N LEU A 185 -8.37 27.67 9.13
CA LEU A 185 -9.04 27.78 10.42
C LEU A 185 -10.23 28.73 10.32
N PRO A 186 -11.32 28.49 11.08
CA PRO A 186 -12.52 29.32 11.06
C PRO A 186 -12.26 30.80 11.36
N GLU A 187 -11.21 31.11 12.12
CA GLU A 187 -10.80 32.48 12.49
C GLU A 187 -10.12 33.24 11.34
N GLY A 188 -10.01 32.63 10.15
CA GLY A 188 -9.51 33.26 8.93
C GLY A 188 -8.02 33.02 8.65
N TRP A 189 -7.33 32.23 9.48
CA TRP A 189 -5.95 31.82 9.17
C TRP A 189 -5.94 30.75 8.07
N ILE A 190 -5.07 30.95 7.08
CA ILE A 190 -4.81 29.99 6.01
C ILE A 190 -3.35 29.60 6.11
N SER A 191 -3.06 28.31 6.12
CA SER A 191 -1.68 27.82 6.14
C SER A 191 -0.97 28.27 4.85
N PRO A 192 0.15 29.00 4.94
CA PRO A 192 0.94 29.39 3.77
C PRO A 192 1.65 28.19 3.14
N GLU A 193 1.83 27.10 3.89
CA GLU A 193 2.54 25.90 3.46
C GLU A 193 1.69 24.64 3.63
N ARG A 194 2.05 23.63 2.84
CA ARG A 194 1.49 22.28 2.94
C ARG A 194 2.57 21.35 3.46
N ALA A 195 2.19 20.34 4.25
CA ALA A 195 3.13 19.29 4.63
C ALA A 195 3.57 18.53 3.38
N ALA A 196 4.86 18.64 3.05
CA ALA A 196 5.48 17.88 1.97
C ALA A 196 5.88 16.51 2.51
N HIS A 197 5.28 15.47 1.95
CA HIS A 197 5.47 14.08 2.34
C HIS A 197 6.24 13.36 1.23
N ARG A 198 7.49 12.99 1.52
CA ARG A 198 8.40 12.32 0.61
C ARG A 198 8.38 10.82 0.83
N TYR A 199 8.45 10.06 -0.25
CA TYR A 199 8.45 8.60 -0.22
C TYR A 199 9.62 8.03 -1.02
N ALA A 200 10.10 6.88 -0.56
CA ALA A 200 10.79 5.91 -1.40
C ALA A 200 10.18 4.53 -1.17
N VAL A 201 9.74 3.90 -2.26
CA VAL A 201 9.02 2.62 -2.24
C VAL A 201 9.71 1.66 -3.20
N ALA A 202 10.07 0.47 -2.71
CA ALA A 202 10.80 -0.52 -3.49
C ALA A 202 10.17 -1.91 -3.36
N ALA A 203 9.72 -2.48 -4.47
CA ALA A 203 9.41 -3.91 -4.55
C ALA A 203 10.69 -4.66 -4.89
N LEU A 204 11.18 -5.49 -3.96
CA LEU A 204 12.43 -6.23 -4.14
C LEU A 204 12.24 -7.38 -5.16
N PRO A 205 13.28 -7.83 -5.87
CA PRO A 205 13.16 -8.93 -6.83
C PRO A 205 13.18 -10.32 -6.17
N ASP A 206 12.42 -10.47 -5.08
CA ASP A 206 12.40 -11.63 -4.19
C ASP A 206 11.01 -12.28 -4.05
N ASP A 207 10.06 -11.86 -4.89
CA ASP A 207 8.66 -12.31 -4.89
C ASP A 207 7.90 -12.15 -3.56
N ARG A 208 8.39 -11.29 -2.65
CA ARG A 208 7.85 -11.21 -1.29
C ARG A 208 7.77 -9.79 -0.73
N THR A 209 8.81 -8.98 -0.89
CA THR A 209 9.04 -7.83 -0.02
C THR A 209 8.75 -6.50 -0.73
N LEU A 210 7.99 -5.63 -0.07
CA LEU A 210 7.89 -4.21 -0.39
C LEU A 210 8.49 -3.39 0.75
N VAL A 211 9.41 -2.48 0.44
CA VAL A 211 9.99 -1.51 1.38
C VAL A 211 9.30 -0.16 1.19
N VAL A 212 8.92 0.50 2.28
CA VAL A 212 8.29 1.82 2.28
C VAL A 212 9.04 2.72 3.26
N LEU A 213 9.66 3.78 2.74
CA LEU A 213 10.30 4.84 3.53
C LEU A 213 9.56 6.15 3.35
N GLU A 214 9.36 6.87 4.43
CA GLU A 214 8.58 8.11 4.49
C GLU A 214 9.32 9.20 5.25
N TYR A 215 9.22 10.42 4.75
CA TYR A 215 9.74 11.60 5.42
C TYR A 215 8.81 12.80 5.22
N CYS A 216 8.35 13.39 6.31
CA CYS A 216 7.47 14.55 6.30
C CYS A 216 7.92 15.58 7.33
N ARG A 217 8.11 16.83 6.88
CA ARG A 217 8.48 17.98 7.71
C ARG A 217 7.51 19.13 7.46
N VAL A 218 7.24 19.91 8.50
CA VAL A 218 6.51 21.18 8.40
C VAL A 218 7.47 22.36 8.50
N GLY A 219 7.36 23.36 7.63
CA GLY A 219 8.23 24.55 7.65
C GLY A 219 7.79 25.63 8.64
N ILE A 220 6.55 25.57 9.12
CA ILE A 220 5.94 26.54 10.03
C ILE A 220 5.35 25.88 11.27
N ARG A 221 5.01 26.70 12.28
CA ARG A 221 4.24 26.22 13.43
C ARG A 221 2.88 25.74 12.95
N ALA A 222 2.52 24.53 13.33
CA ALA A 222 1.26 23.90 12.93
C ALA A 222 0.60 23.19 14.12
N TYR A 223 -0.70 22.94 13.96
CA TYR A 223 -1.46 22.06 14.83
C TYR A 223 -1.88 20.85 14.01
N LEU A 224 -1.63 19.66 14.54
CA LEU A 224 -1.91 18.39 13.88
C LEU A 224 -3.00 17.65 14.65
N THR A 225 -3.76 16.83 13.92
CA THR A 225 -4.80 15.96 14.48
C THR A 225 -4.48 14.48 14.33
N GLU A 226 -3.56 14.15 13.40
CA GLU A 226 -3.20 12.80 13.05
C GLU A 226 -1.81 12.77 12.38
N ALA A 227 -1.01 11.76 12.73
CA ALA A 227 0.24 11.42 12.09
C ALA A 227 0.38 9.89 12.11
N LYS A 228 0.32 9.26 10.94
CA LYS A 228 0.36 7.81 10.76
C LYS A 228 1.37 7.46 9.68
N GLY A 229 2.47 6.82 10.05
CA GLY A 229 3.41 6.22 9.10
C GLY A 229 2.94 4.83 8.67
N LEU A 230 3.43 4.36 7.53
CA LEU A 230 2.97 3.21 6.75
C LEU A 230 1.50 3.31 6.32
N LYS A 231 0.58 3.42 7.28
CA LYS A 231 -0.88 3.42 7.08
C LYS A 231 -1.31 2.34 6.08
N LEU A 232 -1.02 1.09 6.44
CA LEU A 232 -1.51 -0.08 5.73
C LEU A 232 -2.95 -0.37 6.17
N ASN A 233 -3.90 -0.07 5.29
CA ASN A 233 -5.31 -0.37 5.47
C ASN A 233 -5.58 -1.84 5.13
N ILE A 234 -6.15 -2.59 6.07
CA ILE A 234 -6.53 -4.00 5.91
C ILE A 234 -8.05 -4.11 6.08
N PRO A 235 -8.81 -4.47 5.03
CA PRO A 235 -10.25 -4.64 5.15
C PRO A 235 -10.61 -5.63 6.25
N ASN A 236 -11.60 -5.29 7.06
CA ASN A 236 -12.11 -6.15 8.13
C ASN A 236 -13.64 -6.14 8.08
N ASP A 237 -14.19 -6.69 7.01
CA ASP A 237 -15.61 -6.61 6.66
C ASP A 237 -16.09 -7.99 6.16
N LEU A 238 -17.15 -8.00 5.35
CA LEU A 238 -17.84 -9.21 4.90
C LEU A 238 -16.93 -10.34 4.38
N PHE A 239 -15.92 -10.04 3.56
CA PHE A 239 -15.13 -11.06 2.87
C PHE A 239 -14.10 -11.77 3.77
N ASN A 240 -14.05 -11.41 5.04
CA ASN A 240 -13.23 -12.04 6.06
C ASN A 240 -14.02 -12.28 7.36
N ASP A 241 -15.34 -12.45 7.23
CA ASP A 241 -16.27 -12.67 8.35
C ASP A 241 -16.19 -11.60 9.45
N PHE A 242 -15.84 -10.36 9.06
CA PHE A 242 -15.65 -9.23 9.97
C PHE A 242 -14.61 -9.51 11.06
N ARG A 243 -13.63 -10.38 10.80
CA ARG A 243 -12.63 -10.79 11.78
C ARG A 243 -11.21 -10.79 11.20
N ARG A 244 -10.27 -10.23 11.94
CA ARG A 244 -8.82 -10.29 11.63
C ARG A 244 -8.02 -10.77 12.83
N THR A 245 -6.92 -11.47 12.54
CA THR A 245 -5.97 -11.95 13.53
C THR A 245 -4.59 -11.35 13.26
N TYR A 246 -4.05 -10.67 14.27
CA TYR A 246 -2.72 -10.08 14.26
C TYR A 246 -1.85 -10.87 15.25
N ARG A 247 -0.81 -11.53 14.75
CA ARG A 247 0.19 -12.20 15.59
C ARG A 247 1.44 -11.34 15.69
N THR A 248 1.99 -11.22 16.89
CA THR A 248 3.24 -10.50 17.16
C THR A 248 4.19 -11.40 17.94
N ALA A 249 5.36 -10.88 18.33
CA ALA A 249 6.34 -11.60 19.14
C ALA A 249 5.76 -12.12 20.48
N SER A 250 4.81 -11.39 21.08
CA SER A 250 4.34 -11.64 22.44
C SER A 250 2.85 -11.88 22.55
N SER A 251 2.06 -11.58 21.51
CA SER A 251 0.60 -11.66 21.60
C SER A 251 -0.07 -12.07 20.29
N ILE A 252 -1.31 -12.52 20.43
CA ILE A 252 -2.25 -12.69 19.33
C ILE A 252 -3.42 -11.76 19.63
N VAL A 253 -3.76 -10.92 18.67
CA VAL A 253 -4.82 -9.95 18.81
C VAL A 253 -5.86 -10.16 17.74
N VAL A 254 -7.10 -10.41 18.15
CA VAL A 254 -8.23 -10.60 17.24
C VAL A 254 -9.07 -9.33 17.26
N THR A 255 -9.46 -8.82 16.10
CA THR A 255 -10.36 -7.67 15.95
C THR A 255 -11.63 -8.04 15.23
N THR A 256 -12.68 -7.26 15.52
CA THR A 256 -13.86 -7.15 14.67
C THR A 256 -13.82 -5.86 13.87
N GLY A 257 -14.49 -5.83 12.73
CA GLY A 257 -14.52 -4.67 11.85
C GLY A 257 -15.05 -3.38 12.48
N ASP A 258 -15.98 -3.50 13.41
CA ASP A 258 -16.64 -2.40 14.11
C ASP A 258 -15.92 -1.91 15.37
N ALA A 259 -14.76 -2.48 15.70
CA ALA A 259 -13.97 -2.01 16.83
C ALA A 259 -13.44 -0.59 16.59
N ALA A 260 -13.18 0.13 17.69
CA ALA A 260 -12.81 1.54 17.66
C ALA A 260 -11.64 1.82 18.60
N GLY A 261 -10.76 2.74 18.19
CA GLY A 261 -9.65 3.23 18.98
C GLY A 261 -8.28 2.98 18.36
N SER A 262 -7.25 3.30 19.13
CA SER A 262 -5.86 3.09 18.77
C SER A 262 -5.20 2.26 19.87
N ARG A 263 -4.41 1.25 19.49
CA ARG A 263 -3.63 0.45 20.43
C ARG A 263 -2.26 0.12 19.87
N SER A 264 -1.26 0.13 20.74
CA SER A 264 0.06 -0.42 20.45
C SER A 264 -0.03 -1.94 20.36
N LEU A 265 0.72 -2.54 19.44
CA LEU A 265 0.92 -3.98 19.35
C LEU A 265 2.12 -4.47 20.18
N GLU A 266 2.83 -3.54 20.84
CA GLU A 266 4.03 -3.79 21.65
C GLU A 266 5.08 -4.65 20.94
N SER A 267 5.21 -4.44 19.63
CA SER A 267 6.09 -5.19 18.76
C SER A 267 6.45 -4.39 17.51
N SER A 268 7.68 -4.55 17.05
CA SER A 268 8.13 -3.99 15.78
C SER A 268 7.63 -4.77 14.57
N TRP A 269 7.03 -5.95 14.75
CA TRP A 269 6.48 -6.74 13.66
C TRP A 269 5.10 -7.31 14.00
N ALA A 270 4.29 -7.51 12.96
CA ALA A 270 3.01 -8.18 13.07
C ALA A 270 2.73 -8.99 11.81
N ASN A 271 2.14 -10.16 11.97
CA ASN A 271 1.63 -10.97 10.88
C ASN A 271 0.10 -11.00 10.94
N ILE A 272 -0.53 -10.85 9.78
CA ILE A 272 -1.97 -10.74 9.61
C ILE A 272 -2.46 -11.99 8.92
N ASP A 273 -3.30 -12.75 9.63
CA ASP A 273 -3.96 -13.97 9.16
C ASP A 273 -3.03 -15.03 8.52
N ASP A 274 -1.77 -15.09 8.95
CA ASP A 274 -0.75 -16.00 8.38
C ASP A 274 -0.52 -15.82 6.86
N ALA A 275 -0.80 -14.61 6.37
CA ALA A 275 -0.78 -14.29 4.95
C ALA A 275 0.00 -13.01 4.61
N LEU A 276 0.11 -12.06 5.54
CA LEU A 276 0.75 -10.77 5.31
C LEU A 276 1.58 -10.34 6.52
N GLY A 277 2.88 -10.13 6.33
CA GLY A 277 3.79 -9.66 7.36
C GLY A 277 4.03 -8.16 7.25
N VAL A 278 4.21 -7.49 8.40
CA VAL A 278 4.63 -6.09 8.50
C VAL A 278 5.77 -5.99 9.50
N VAL A 279 6.82 -5.25 9.14
CA VAL A 279 7.98 -5.00 10.02
C VAL A 279 8.31 -3.52 10.00
N GLY A 280 8.34 -2.87 11.16
CA GLY A 280 8.89 -1.54 11.34
C GLY A 280 10.40 -1.57 11.46
N LEU A 281 11.10 -0.76 10.66
CA LEU A 281 12.56 -0.69 10.60
C LEU A 281 13.14 0.43 11.48
N TYR A 282 12.53 1.62 11.41
CA TYR A 282 12.86 2.78 12.23
C TYR A 282 11.72 3.79 12.27
N GLY A 283 11.78 4.74 13.21
CA GLY A 283 10.82 5.85 13.34
C GLY A 283 9.76 5.64 14.42
N ALA A 284 9.66 4.43 14.98
CA ALA A 284 8.82 4.11 16.13
C ALA A 284 9.35 2.86 16.85
N ASP A 285 8.86 2.62 18.07
CA ASP A 285 9.23 1.43 18.86
C ASP A 285 8.22 0.28 18.71
N SER A 286 7.04 0.54 18.15
CA SER A 286 5.98 -0.45 17.97
C SER A 286 5.07 -0.12 16.80
N LEU A 287 4.54 -1.18 16.18
CA LEU A 287 3.37 -1.12 15.32
C LEU A 287 2.14 -0.75 16.14
N TRP A 288 1.21 -0.07 15.48
CA TRP A 288 -0.06 0.35 16.04
C TRP A 288 -1.20 -0.16 15.18
N LEU A 289 -2.30 -0.52 15.83
CA LEU A 289 -3.57 -0.78 15.18
C LEU A 289 -4.54 0.36 15.49
N PHE A 290 -5.01 1.02 14.45
CA PHE A 290 -6.06 2.02 14.54
C PHE A 290 -7.33 1.53 13.84
N GLN A 291 -8.46 1.66 14.53
CA GLN A 291 -9.77 1.29 14.01
C GLN A 291 -10.76 2.43 14.28
N ALA A 292 -11.58 2.79 13.30
CA ALA A 292 -12.46 3.95 13.45
C ALA A 292 -13.84 3.65 14.07
N GLY A 293 -14.19 2.37 14.27
CA GLY A 293 -15.52 1.97 14.73
C GLY A 293 -16.64 2.17 13.72
N ARG A 294 -16.31 2.55 12.49
CA ARG A 294 -17.26 2.80 11.40
C ARG A 294 -16.61 2.51 10.07
N ARG A 295 -17.45 2.22 9.07
CA ARG A 295 -16.99 2.10 7.69
C ARG A 295 -16.43 3.44 7.21
N ARG A 296 -15.39 3.40 6.37
CA ARG A 296 -14.70 4.61 5.88
C ARG A 296 -14.22 4.53 4.45
N ALA A 297 -14.13 3.34 3.85
CA ALA A 297 -13.55 3.21 2.50
C ALA A 297 -14.28 4.08 1.47
N SER A 298 -13.47 4.62 0.57
CA SER A 298 -13.69 5.80 -0.26
C SER A 298 -15.01 5.87 -1.02
N GLY A 299 -15.45 7.10 -1.31
CA GLY A 299 -16.64 7.41 -2.10
C GLY A 299 -17.75 8.09 -1.31
N TYR A 300 -18.94 8.17 -1.89
CA TYR A 300 -20.14 8.68 -1.22
C TYR A 300 -20.72 7.60 -0.28
N GLY A 301 -20.24 7.56 0.97
CA GLY A 301 -21.00 6.98 2.09
C GLY A 301 -20.47 5.71 2.74
N GLU A 302 -19.17 5.63 3.04
CA GLU A 302 -18.62 4.74 4.08
C GLU A 302 -18.92 3.24 3.83
N SER A 303 -18.12 2.59 2.98
CA SER A 303 -18.47 1.27 2.39
C SER A 303 -17.70 0.05 2.90
N LEU A 304 -16.62 0.23 3.68
CA LEU A 304 -15.87 -0.88 4.28
C LEU A 304 -15.35 -0.50 5.66
N TYR A 305 -15.42 -1.45 6.59
CA TYR A 305 -14.56 -1.48 7.76
C TYR A 305 -13.15 -1.92 7.35
N TYR A 306 -12.16 -1.24 7.91
CA TYR A 306 -10.77 -1.64 7.76
C TYR A 306 -9.97 -1.18 8.98
N ASP A 307 -8.97 -1.98 9.29
CA ASP A 307 -7.99 -1.71 10.32
C ASP A 307 -6.81 -0.99 9.65
N GLU A 308 -6.20 -0.03 10.34
CA GLU A 308 -4.99 0.64 9.89
C GLU A 308 -3.80 0.15 10.73
N VAL A 309 -2.86 -0.53 10.07
CA VAL A 309 -1.57 -0.89 10.66
C VAL A 309 -0.58 0.24 10.38
N CYS A 310 -0.05 0.84 11.45
CA CYS A 310 0.70 2.09 11.39
C CYS A 310 2.04 1.98 12.12
N PHE A 311 3.05 2.71 11.64
CA PHE A 311 4.39 2.80 12.23
C PHE A 311 5.03 4.17 11.92
N PRO A 312 4.90 5.21 12.78
CA PRO A 312 4.14 5.30 14.04
C PRO A 312 2.64 5.57 13.85
N CYS A 313 1.89 5.67 14.96
CA CYS A 313 0.53 6.23 15.00
C CYS A 313 0.35 7.24 16.13
N ARG A 314 -0.03 8.47 15.80
CA ARG A 314 -0.45 9.50 16.75
C ARG A 314 -1.77 10.10 16.31
N THR A 315 -2.73 10.13 17.22
CA THR A 315 -4.06 10.72 17.01
C THR A 315 -4.38 11.70 18.13
N GLY A 316 -5.22 12.70 17.84
CA GLY A 316 -5.56 13.76 18.78
C GLY A 316 -4.83 15.07 18.44
N MET A 317 -5.13 16.14 19.16
CA MET A 317 -4.57 17.46 18.88
C MET A 317 -3.17 17.63 19.49
N TRP A 318 -2.21 18.14 18.72
CA TRP A 318 -0.95 18.65 19.28
C TRP A 318 -0.34 19.75 18.40
N SER A 319 0.56 20.55 18.98
CA SER A 319 1.33 21.57 18.26
C SER A 319 2.72 21.06 17.89
N VAL A 320 3.23 21.56 16.77
CA VAL A 320 4.59 21.30 16.28
C VAL A 320 5.26 22.61 15.92
N ASP A 321 6.55 22.72 16.21
CA ASP A 321 7.34 23.93 15.93
C ASP A 321 7.85 23.95 14.48
N PRO A 322 8.17 25.14 13.94
CA PRO A 322 8.74 25.26 12.59
C PRO A 322 9.96 24.36 12.40
N GLY A 323 10.02 23.65 11.26
CA GLY A 323 11.12 22.76 10.91
C GLY A 323 11.03 21.36 11.55
N SER A 324 10.01 21.06 12.35
CA SER A 324 9.84 19.76 12.98
C SER A 324 9.58 18.66 11.94
N VAL A 325 10.30 17.54 12.09
CA VAL A 325 10.02 16.29 11.39
C VAL A 325 8.83 15.63 12.06
N ILE A 326 7.78 15.35 11.29
CA ILE A 326 6.53 14.75 11.76
C ILE A 326 6.53 13.24 11.57
N LEU A 327 7.00 12.79 10.40
CA LEU A 327 7.22 11.40 10.07
C LEU A 327 8.62 11.25 9.49
N ASP A 328 9.33 10.25 9.97
CA ASP A 328 10.59 9.76 9.43
C ASP A 328 10.67 8.30 9.83
N CYS A 329 10.16 7.44 8.96
CA CYS A 329 9.92 6.04 9.28
C CYS A 329 10.16 5.13 8.08
N GLY A 330 10.54 3.89 8.37
CA GLY A 330 10.74 2.86 7.38
C GLY A 330 10.05 1.57 7.78
N SER A 331 9.44 0.88 6.83
CA SER A 331 8.70 -0.35 7.05
C SER A 331 8.87 -1.35 5.90
N LEU A 332 8.67 -2.64 6.20
CA LEU A 332 8.51 -3.73 5.24
C LEU A 332 7.07 -4.22 5.25
N VAL A 333 6.57 -4.59 4.07
CA VAL A 333 5.34 -5.36 3.89
C VAL A 333 5.69 -6.62 3.11
N LEU A 334 5.37 -7.78 3.68
CA LEU A 334 5.80 -9.09 3.22
C LEU A 334 4.58 -9.91 2.78
N SER A 335 4.58 -10.30 1.52
CA SER A 335 3.48 -11.06 0.92
C SER A 335 3.65 -12.57 1.11
N GLY A 336 2.59 -13.23 1.59
CA GLY A 336 2.48 -14.69 1.60
C GLY A 336 3.47 -15.34 2.56
N VAL A 337 3.58 -14.76 3.75
CA VAL A 337 4.50 -15.19 4.81
C VAL A 337 3.75 -15.54 6.08
N THR A 338 4.30 -16.51 6.79
CA THR A 338 3.91 -16.87 8.14
C THR A 338 4.40 -15.86 9.17
N ALA A 339 3.93 -15.99 10.41
CA ALA A 339 4.44 -15.18 11.51
C ALA A 339 5.94 -15.40 11.78
N GLU A 340 6.40 -16.65 11.72
CA GLU A 340 7.81 -17.01 11.90
C GLU A 340 8.69 -16.41 10.79
N GLU A 341 8.22 -16.45 9.54
CA GLU A 341 8.91 -15.79 8.42
C GLU A 341 8.90 -14.26 8.56
N THR A 342 7.83 -13.68 9.10
CA THR A 342 7.73 -12.23 9.36
C THR A 342 8.76 -11.80 10.41
N GLU A 343 8.85 -12.54 11.52
CA GLU A 343 9.85 -12.31 12.56
C GLU A 343 11.27 -12.45 12.03
N SER A 344 11.54 -13.50 11.26
CA SER A 344 12.86 -13.74 10.67
C SER A 344 13.29 -12.61 9.73
N ALA A 345 12.37 -12.09 8.91
CA ALA A 345 12.64 -10.95 8.04
C ALA A 345 13.03 -9.69 8.84
N GLY A 346 12.39 -9.44 9.99
CA GLY A 346 12.75 -8.34 10.88
C GLY A 346 14.13 -8.49 11.51
N GLN A 347 14.56 -9.71 11.82
CA GLN A 347 15.91 -10.00 12.32
C GLN A 347 17.00 -9.85 11.24
N GLN A 348 16.63 -10.01 9.97
CA GLN A 348 17.53 -9.88 8.81
C GLN A 348 17.55 -8.45 8.23
N ALA A 349 16.81 -7.52 8.83
CA ALA A 349 16.80 -6.13 8.41
C ALA A 349 17.56 -5.24 9.41
N TRP A 350 18.24 -4.21 8.92
CA TRP A 350 18.88 -3.20 9.78
C TRP A 350 19.02 -1.86 9.07
N VAL A 351 19.28 -0.82 9.86
CA VAL A 351 19.45 0.57 9.39
C VAL A 351 20.93 0.94 9.55
N PRO A 352 21.73 0.93 8.47
CA PRO A 352 23.11 1.40 8.53
C PRO A 352 23.17 2.90 8.81
N ALA A 353 24.28 3.34 9.40
CA ALA A 353 24.52 4.76 9.64
C ALA A 353 24.79 5.49 8.31
N CYS A 354 24.24 6.69 8.20
CA CYS A 354 24.50 7.64 7.13
C CYS A 354 25.11 8.91 7.72
N GLU A 355 26.05 9.53 7.02
CA GLU A 355 26.69 10.77 7.49
C GLU A 355 25.73 11.98 7.43
N ASP A 356 24.87 12.02 6.41
CA ASP A 356 23.89 13.09 6.25
C ASP A 356 22.57 12.74 6.95
N PRO A 357 22.02 13.64 7.80
CA PRO A 357 20.80 13.39 8.56
C PRO A 357 19.52 13.33 7.71
N LEU A 358 19.56 13.68 6.42
CA LEU A 358 18.45 13.55 5.47
C LEU A 358 18.59 12.35 4.54
N ILE A 359 19.68 11.58 4.68
CA ILE A 359 19.85 10.31 3.96
C ILE A 359 19.38 9.17 4.86
N ARG A 360 18.52 8.31 4.32
CA ARG A 360 18.07 7.09 4.98
C ARG A 360 18.54 5.90 4.18
N ALA A 361 19.01 4.88 4.88
CA ALA A 361 19.42 3.63 4.30
C ALA A 361 18.83 2.48 5.10
N VAL A 362 18.35 1.45 4.42
CA VAL A 362 17.87 0.21 5.03
C VAL A 362 18.41 -0.98 4.28
N VAL A 363 18.85 -1.99 5.02
CA VAL A 363 19.28 -3.27 4.47
C VAL A 363 18.28 -4.35 4.86
N VAL A 364 17.93 -5.21 3.91
CA VAL A 364 16.85 -6.20 4.04
C VAL A 364 17.31 -7.52 3.44
N GLY A 365 17.15 -8.63 4.18
CA GLY A 365 17.24 -9.98 3.63
C GLY A 365 16.00 -10.31 2.77
N GLY A 366 16.20 -10.63 1.51
CA GLY A 366 15.14 -11.00 0.57
C GLY A 366 14.68 -12.45 0.72
N GLY A 367 13.45 -12.72 0.28
CA GLY A 367 12.88 -14.07 0.22
C GLY A 367 13.62 -15.04 -0.72
N ASP A 368 14.53 -14.53 -1.55
CA ASP A 368 15.39 -15.27 -2.47
C ASP A 368 16.78 -15.59 -1.87
N GLY A 369 17.03 -15.20 -0.63
CA GLY A 369 18.31 -15.38 0.06
C GLY A 369 19.38 -14.35 -0.29
N HIS A 370 19.06 -13.34 -1.09
CA HIS A 370 19.95 -12.20 -1.33
C HIS A 370 19.71 -11.07 -0.31
N THR A 371 20.69 -10.17 -0.18
CA THR A 371 20.57 -8.99 0.68
C THR A 371 20.44 -7.74 -0.18
N TYR A 372 19.51 -6.86 0.17
CA TYR A 372 19.18 -5.66 -0.59
C TYR A 372 19.41 -4.41 0.26
N LEU A 373 19.94 -3.35 -0.35
CA LEU A 373 20.12 -2.02 0.24
C LEU A 373 19.25 -1.02 -0.51
N LEU A 374 18.37 -0.32 0.19
CA LEU A 374 17.69 0.87 -0.31
C LEU A 374 18.28 2.10 0.40
N VAL A 375 18.76 3.07 -0.38
CA VAL A 375 19.21 4.38 0.10
C VAL A 375 18.39 5.47 -0.56
N VAL A 376 17.95 6.46 0.19
CA VAL A 376 17.20 7.62 -0.31
C VAL A 376 17.72 8.91 0.31
N HIS A 377 17.76 9.98 -0.47
CA HIS A 377 18.03 11.32 0.00
C HIS A 377 16.74 12.16 0.06
N PHE A 378 16.29 12.46 1.28
CA PHE A 378 15.09 13.28 1.52
C PHE A 378 15.37 14.80 1.56
N GLY A 379 16.62 15.22 1.32
CA GLY A 379 17.01 16.63 1.23
C GLY A 379 16.78 17.25 -0.14
N ASP A 380 17.19 18.51 -0.28
CA ASP A 380 16.92 19.38 -1.44
C ASP A 380 18.17 19.67 -2.28
N ARG A 381 19.30 19.04 -1.95
CA ARG A 381 20.59 19.30 -2.58
C ARG A 381 21.23 17.99 -3.00
N GLU A 382 22.13 18.05 -3.96
CA GLU A 382 23.03 16.92 -4.20
C GLU A 382 23.99 16.78 -3.01
N THR A 383 24.25 15.54 -2.61
CA THR A 383 25.10 15.25 -1.45
C THR A 383 25.92 14.00 -1.72
N GLU A 384 27.23 14.11 -1.52
CA GLU A 384 28.12 12.98 -1.41
C GLU A 384 28.00 12.38 -0.01
N THR A 385 27.87 11.06 0.05
CA THR A 385 27.73 10.33 1.31
C THR A 385 28.39 8.96 1.21
N ALA A 386 28.48 8.28 2.35
CA ALA A 386 28.78 6.87 2.36
C ALA A 386 27.87 6.13 3.35
N VAL A 387 27.47 4.92 2.96
CA VAL A 387 26.70 4.01 3.80
C VAL A 387 27.64 2.97 4.42
N GLU A 388 27.59 2.86 5.74
CA GLU A 388 28.41 1.93 6.52
C GLU A 388 27.79 0.52 6.49
N LEU A 389 28.38 -0.38 5.70
CA LEU A 389 27.90 -1.76 5.53
C LEU A 389 28.82 -2.78 6.24
N GLY A 390 30.03 -2.36 6.64
CA GLY A 390 31.02 -3.21 7.29
C GLY A 390 31.50 -4.35 6.39
N GLU A 391 31.95 -5.45 7.00
CA GLU A 391 32.44 -6.64 6.28
C GLU A 391 31.32 -7.52 5.69
N ARG A 392 30.06 -7.06 5.76
CA ARG A 392 28.88 -7.83 5.31
C ARG A 392 28.69 -7.83 3.80
N ALA A 393 29.39 -6.95 3.09
CA ALA A 393 29.36 -6.85 1.64
C ALA A 393 30.74 -6.42 1.12
N SER A 394 31.03 -6.84 -0.10
CA SER A 394 32.24 -6.51 -0.87
C SER A 394 31.90 -5.67 -2.11
N ALA A 395 30.69 -5.84 -2.64
CA ALA A 395 30.16 -5.04 -3.73
C ALA A 395 28.64 -4.84 -3.60
N ALA A 396 28.12 -3.86 -4.34
CA ALA A 396 26.70 -3.59 -4.50
C ALA A 396 26.38 -3.45 -6.00
N VAL A 397 25.32 -4.12 -6.46
CA VAL A 397 24.82 -4.02 -7.84
C VAL A 397 23.52 -3.24 -7.82
N ASP A 398 23.54 -2.05 -8.39
CA ASP A 398 22.35 -1.20 -8.54
C ASP A 398 21.34 -1.88 -9.47
N LEU A 399 20.11 -2.08 -9.00
CA LEU A 399 19.08 -2.85 -9.70
C LEU A 399 18.43 -2.07 -10.85
N VAL A 400 18.51 -0.74 -10.83
CA VAL A 400 17.92 0.12 -11.87
C VAL A 400 18.87 0.23 -13.07
N SER A 401 20.14 0.47 -12.82
CA SER A 401 21.17 0.67 -13.86
C SER A 401 21.95 -0.60 -14.21
N GLY A 402 21.95 -1.62 -13.34
CA GLY A 402 22.80 -2.82 -13.46
C GLY A 402 24.28 -2.57 -13.10
N THR A 403 24.64 -1.37 -12.66
CA THR A 403 26.03 -1.00 -12.38
C THR A 403 26.51 -1.63 -11.07
N GLU A 404 27.71 -2.22 -11.09
CA GLU A 404 28.36 -2.74 -9.89
C GLU A 404 29.33 -1.70 -9.31
N VAL A 405 29.25 -1.48 -8.00
CA VAL A 405 30.14 -0.61 -7.24
C VAL A 405 30.80 -1.44 -6.13
N ARG A 406 32.13 -1.39 -6.06
CA ARG A 406 32.89 -2.04 -4.99
C ARG A 406 32.90 -1.18 -3.73
N LEU A 407 32.79 -1.82 -2.58
CA LEU A 407 32.91 -1.13 -1.30
C LEU A 407 34.39 -0.88 -1.00
N SER A 408 34.68 0.26 -0.39
CA SER A 408 36.02 0.59 0.12
C SER A 408 35.96 0.64 1.64
N ALA A 409 36.77 -0.16 2.32
CA ALA A 409 36.79 -0.26 3.78
C ALA A 409 35.39 -0.50 4.41
N GLY A 410 34.55 -1.33 3.77
CA GLY A 410 33.19 -1.62 4.23
C GLY A 410 32.16 -0.51 3.99
N ARG A 411 32.52 0.52 3.22
CA ARG A 411 31.66 1.68 2.91
C ARG A 411 31.28 1.70 1.44
N LEU A 412 30.01 1.98 1.17
CA LEU A 412 29.51 2.27 -0.17
C LEU A 412 29.39 3.79 -0.34
N ALA A 413 30.29 4.37 -1.15
CA ALA A 413 30.24 5.80 -1.49
C ALA A 413 29.17 6.04 -2.56
N LEU A 414 28.37 7.09 -2.38
CA LEU A 414 27.26 7.46 -3.25
C LEU A 414 27.18 8.98 -3.40
N THR A 415 26.71 9.43 -4.56
CA THR A 415 26.26 10.80 -4.76
C THR A 415 24.76 10.75 -5.06
N LEU A 416 23.96 11.44 -4.26
CA LEU A 416 22.50 11.44 -4.36
C LEU A 416 21.97 12.86 -4.49
N GLY A 417 21.19 13.11 -5.55
CA GLY A 417 20.39 14.31 -5.76
C GLY A 417 19.18 14.40 -4.82
N SER A 418 18.45 15.51 -4.93
CA SER A 418 17.20 15.74 -4.19
C SER A 418 16.15 14.69 -4.52
N GLY A 419 15.64 13.97 -3.52
CA GLY A 419 14.60 12.94 -3.70
C GLY A 419 15.06 11.67 -4.42
N GLU A 420 16.37 11.56 -4.67
CA GLU A 420 16.95 10.42 -5.39
C GLU A 420 17.07 9.20 -4.46
N ALA A 421 16.86 8.01 -5.03
CA ALA A 421 17.09 6.75 -4.37
C ALA A 421 17.95 5.80 -5.21
N ARG A 422 18.59 4.87 -4.53
CA ARG A 422 19.34 3.74 -5.08
C ARG A 422 18.87 2.46 -4.41
N LEU A 423 18.56 1.47 -5.22
CA LEU A 423 18.24 0.13 -4.76
C LEU A 423 19.30 -0.82 -5.31
N ALA A 424 20.03 -1.49 -4.43
CA ALA A 424 21.13 -2.36 -4.82
C ALA A 424 21.01 -3.73 -4.16
N ARG A 425 21.51 -4.76 -4.86
CA ARG A 425 21.78 -6.09 -4.28
C ARG A 425 23.22 -6.14 -3.80
N LEU A 426 23.42 -6.51 -2.54
CA LEU A 426 24.75 -6.66 -1.93
C LEU A 426 25.35 -8.02 -2.28
N ARG A 427 26.69 -8.07 -2.37
CA ARG A 427 27.49 -9.27 -2.67
C ARG A 427 28.61 -9.50 -1.68
#